data_AF-A0A097KV38-F1
#
_entry.id   AF-A0A097KV38-F1
#
_cell.length_a   1.000
_cell.length_b   1.000
_cell.length_c   1.000
_cell.angle_alpha   90.00
_cell.angle_beta   90.00
_cell.angle_gamma   90.00
#
_symmetry.space_group_name_H-M   'P 1'
#
loop_
_entity.id
_entity.type
_entity.pdbx_description
1 polymer ?
#
loop_
_entity_poly.entity_id
_entity_poly.type
_entity_poly.pdbx_seq_one_letter_code
_entity_poly.pdbx_strand_id
1 'polypeptide(L)' 'VSGKIRRNYIRILLGDRVAVELSPYDLRRGRITYRLRPSKEKEK' A
#
# COMPACT_ATOMS: atom_id res chain seq x y z
N VAL A 1 -3.03 9.61 -1.16
CA VAL A 1 -2.29 8.99 -0.03
C VAL A 1 -3.21 8.92 1.18
N SER A 2 -3.42 7.74 1.78
CA SER A 2 -4.32 7.63 2.92
C SER A 2 -3.76 8.33 4.17
N GLY A 3 -4.63 8.93 5.00
CA GLY A 3 -4.22 9.63 6.23
C GLY A 3 -3.48 8.72 7.21
N LYS A 4 -3.75 7.40 7.17
CA LYS A 4 -2.99 6.38 7.93
C LYS A 4 -1.51 6.36 7.55
N ILE A 5 -1.16 6.51 6.27
CA ILE A 5 0.24 6.54 5.80
C ILE A 5 0.99 7.74 6.41
N ARG A 6 0.30 8.89 6.46
CA ARG A 6 0.84 10.14 7.00
C ARG A 6 1.02 10.08 8.52
N ARG A 7 0.07 9.47 9.26
CA ARG A 7 0.19 9.26 10.72
C ARG A 7 1.25 8.23 11.10
N ASN A 8 1.41 7.17 10.31
CA ASN A 8 2.39 6.10 10.58
C ASN A 8 3.78 6.38 9.97
N TYR A 9 4.01 7.56 9.40
CA TYR A 9 5.29 7.94 8.77
C TYR A 9 5.82 6.91 7.76
N ILE A 10 4.92 6.22 7.05
CA ILE A 10 5.31 5.18 6.09
C ILE A 10 5.88 5.89 4.85
N ARG A 11 7.20 5.81 4.68
CA ARG A 11 7.90 6.28 3.48
C ARG A 11 7.71 5.27 2.35
N ILE A 12 7.28 5.76 1.18
CA ILE A 12 7.12 4.96 -0.04
C ILE A 12 8.36 5.22 -0.90
N LEU A 13 9.15 4.18 -1.13
CA LEU A 13 10.27 4.19 -2.08
C LEU A 13 9.87 3.43 -3.35
N LEU A 14 10.51 3.78 -4.47
CA LEU A 14 10.34 3.04 -5.73
C LEU A 14 10.81 1.59 -5.52
N GLY A 15 9.96 0.62 -5.88
CA GLY A 15 10.21 -0.82 -5.66
C GLY A 15 9.46 -1.43 -4.48
N ASP A 16 8.79 -0.62 -3.64
CA ASP A 16 7.96 -1.13 -2.56
C ASP A 16 6.63 -1.70 -3.03
N ARG A 17 6.27 -2.87 -2.51
CA ARG A 17 4.93 -3.44 -2.67
C ARG A 17 3.95 -2.73 -1.74
N VAL A 18 2.98 -2.04 -2.34
CA VAL A 18 1.95 -1.31 -1.60
C VAL A 18 0.56 -1.82 -1.98
N ALA A 19 -0.33 -1.89 -0.99
CA ALA A 19 -1.74 -2.16 -1.22
C ALA A 19 -2.44 -0.89 -1.67
N VAL A 20 -3.20 -0.98 -2.76
CA VAL A 20 -3.94 0.12 -3.37
C VAL A 20 -5.42 -0.23 -3.40
N GLU A 21 -6.26 0.65 -2.88
CA GLU A 21 -7.71 0.60 -3.06
C GLU A 21 -8.08 1.46 -4.26
N LEU A 22 -8.81 0.89 -5.21
CA LEU A 22 -9.36 1.59 -6.37
C LEU A 22 -10.82 1.94 -6.09
N SER A 23 -11.23 3.16 -6.43
CA SER A 23 -12.65 3.47 -6.49
C SER A 23 -13.22 2.94 -7.80
N PRO A 24 -14.44 2.39 -7.80
CA PRO A 24 -15.07 1.79 -9.00
C PRO A 24 -15.32 2.81 -10.12
N TYR A 25 -15.24 4.10 -9.81
CA TYR A 25 -15.46 5.20 -10.75
C TYR A 25 -14.19 5.64 -11.50
N ASP A 26 -13.00 5.37 -10.95
CA ASP A 26 -11.72 5.86 -11.52
C ASP A 26 -10.60 4.83 -11.33
N LEU A 27 -10.46 3.92 -12.30
CA LEU A 27 -9.37 2.91 -12.30
C LEU A 27 -7.97 3.52 -12.47
N ARG A 28 -7.88 4.77 -12.90
CA ARG A 28 -6.60 5.49 -13.11
C ARG A 28 -6.06 6.10 -11.82
N ARG A 29 -6.86 6.22 -10.76
CA ARG A 29 -6.49 6.85 -9.49
C ARG A 29 -6.74 5.89 -8.33
N GLY A 30 -5.65 5.31 -7.83
CA GLY A 30 -5.66 4.44 -6.67
C GLY A 30 -5.30 5.17 -5.37
N ARG A 31 -5.98 4.81 -4.27
CA ARG A 31 -5.62 5.24 -2.91
C ARG A 31 -4.66 4.21 -2.30
N ILE A 32 -3.44 4.64 -2.00
CA ILE A 32 -2.46 3.80 -1.30
C ILE A 32 -2.82 3.72 0.19
N THR A 33 -2.92 2.51 0.72
CA THR A 33 -3.42 2.24 2.09
C THR A 33 -2.31 1.81 3.04
N TYR A 34 -1.48 0.82 2.69
CA TYR A 34 -0.36 0.34 3.51
C TYR A 34 0.73 -0.38 2.69
N ARG A 35 1.95 -0.47 3.26
CA ARG A 35 3.06 -1.24 2.70
C ARG A 35 2.89 -2.72 3.07
N LEU A 36 2.95 -3.60 2.09
CA LEU A 36 2.96 -5.04 2.32
C LEU A 36 4.34 -5.42 2.85
N ARG A 37 4.40 -5.99 4.04
CA ARG A 37 5.61 -6.70 4.48
C ARG A 37 5.69 -7.98 3.66
N PRO A 38 6.86 -8.37 3.13
CA PRO A 38 7.02 -9.72 2.61
C PRO A 38 6.75 -10.66 3.78
N SER A 39 5.57 -11.27 3.78
CA SER A 39 5.28 -12.39 4.66
C SER A 39 6.33 -13.43 4.35
N LYS A 40 7.23 -13.70 5.30
CA LYS A 40 8.08 -14.88 5.24
C LYS A 40 7.16 -16.04 4.91
N GLU A 41 7.47 -16.70 3.80
CA GLU A 41 6.77 -17.89 3.36
C GLU A 41 6.58 -18.80 4.57
N LYS A 42 5.34 -19.23 4.77
CA LYS A 42 5.07 -20.32 5.69
C LYS A 42 5.83 -21.51 5.11
N GLU A 43 6.98 -21.81 5.70
CA GLU A 43 7.54 -23.15 5.65
C GLU A 43 6.60 -24.03 6.50
N LYS A 44 5.64 -24.66 5.82
CA LYS A 44 5.09 -26.00 6.09
C LYS A 44 4.01 -26.35 5.10
#